data_AF-A0A956E2Y7-F1
#
_entry.id   AF-A0A956E2Y7-F1
#
_cell.length_a   1.000
_cell.length_b   1.000
_cell.length_c   1.000
_cell.angle_alpha   90.00
_cell.angle_beta   90.00
_cell.angle_gamma   90.00
#
_symmetry.space_group_name_H-M   'P 1'
#
loop_
_entity.id
_entity.type
_entity.pdbx_description
1 polymer ?
#
loop_
_entity_poly.entity_id
_entity_poly.type
_entity_poly.pdbx_seq_one_letter_code
_entity_poly.pdbx_strand_id
1 'polypeptide(L)' 'MGQLRDVTRCGEDASGGSTTLTRNLDDDAWYDFQGRKQMVGALLDRLRHRCTTIRIEGTSLRQPE' A
#
# COMPACT_ATOMS: atom_id res chain seq x y z
N MET A 1 -10.83 -12.61 -4.03
CA MET A 1 -9.71 -13.15 -3.23
C MET A 1 -8.43 -12.53 -3.72
N GLY A 2 -7.99 -11.43 -3.10
CA GLY A 2 -6.78 -10.72 -3.48
C GLY A 2 -5.61 -11.11 -2.57
N GLN A 3 -4.51 -11.52 -3.17
CA GLN A 3 -3.25 -11.77 -2.49
C GLN A 3 -2.54 -10.43 -2.27
N LEU A 4 -2.10 -10.15 -1.02
CA LEU A 4 -1.32 -8.94 -0.70
C LEU A 4 -0.20 -8.76 -1.73
N ARG A 5 -0.22 -7.61 -2.41
CA ARG A 5 0.72 -7.27 -3.48
C ARG A 5 1.84 -6.38 -2.98
N ASP A 6 1.56 -5.49 -2.03
CA ASP A 6 2.59 -4.58 -1.54
C ASP A 6 2.60 -4.47 -0.02
N VAL A 7 3.80 -4.22 0.50
CA VAL A 7 4.05 -3.80 1.88
C VAL A 7 4.78 -2.46 1.83
N THR A 8 4.17 -1.44 2.42
CA THR A 8 4.72 -0.09 2.48
C THR A 8 5.07 0.27 3.92
N ARG A 9 6.35 0.51 4.20
CA ARG A 9 6.81 1.00 5.49
C ARG A 9 6.92 2.51 5.44
N CYS A 10 6.12 3.21 6.24
CA CYS A 10 6.27 4.64 6.46
C CYS A 10 7.10 4.93 7.70
N GLY A 11 7.78 6.09 7.68
CA GLY A 11 8.69 6.55 8.73
C GLY A 11 8.07 6.63 10.13
N GLU A 12 8.86 7.10 11.09
CA GLU A 12 8.46 7.17 12.50
C GLU A 12 7.30 8.14 12.72
N ASP A 13 6.24 7.66 13.36
CA ASP A 13 5.16 8.50 13.88
C ASP A 13 5.63 9.28 15.12
N ALA A 14 4.81 10.22 15.60
CA ALA A 14 5.15 11.06 16.75
C ALA A 14 5.46 10.27 18.05
N SER A 15 5.07 9.01 18.11
CA SER A 15 5.32 8.06 19.21
C SER A 15 6.61 7.25 19.01
N GLY A 16 7.37 7.49 17.93
CA GLY A 16 8.58 6.74 17.57
C GLY A 16 8.31 5.40 16.90
N GLY A 17 7.07 5.11 16.49
CA GLY A 17 6.69 3.85 15.85
C GLY A 17 6.80 3.91 14.33
N SER A 18 7.24 2.83 13.68
CA SER A 18 7.16 2.73 12.23
C SER A 18 5.79 2.18 11.81
N THR A 19 5.10 2.88 10.92
CA THR A 19 3.80 2.42 10.41
C THR A 19 3.99 1.52 9.19
N THR A 20 3.46 0.29 9.24
CA THR A 20 3.44 -0.62 8.07
C THR A 20 2.02 -0.72 7.51
N LEU A 21 1.90 -0.46 6.20
CA LEU A 21 0.67 -0.64 5.42
C LEU A 21 0.82 -1.87 4.53
N THR A 22 -0.18 -2.75 4.50
CA THR A 22 -0.27 -3.83 3.52
C THR A 22 -1.42 -3.56 2.56
N ARG A 23 -1.18 -3.67 1.26
CA ARG A 23 -2.19 -3.37 0.24
C ARG A 23 -2.20 -4.44 -0.85
N ASN A 24 -3.41 -4.70 -1.35
CA ASN A 24 -3.67 -5.66 -2.44
C ASN A 24 -3.76 -4.97 -3.82
N LEU A 25 -3.50 -3.67 -3.87
CA LEU A 25 -3.69 -2.82 -5.04
C LEU A 25 -2.39 -2.09 -5.33
N ASP A 26 -1.96 -2.15 -6.59
CA ASP A 26 -0.85 -1.33 -7.11
C ASP A 26 -1.26 0.15 -7.16
N ASP A 27 -0.29 1.06 -7.15
CA ASP A 27 -0.52 2.50 -7.07
C ASP A 27 -1.47 3.05 -8.14
N ASP A 28 -1.41 2.54 -9.38
CA ASP A 28 -2.30 3.00 -10.45
C ASP A 28 -3.76 2.58 -10.19
N ALA A 29 -3.97 1.41 -9.59
CA ALA A 29 -5.30 0.91 -9.25
C ALA A 29 -5.97 1.70 -8.11
N TRP A 30 -5.21 2.50 -7.35
CA TRP A 30 -5.80 3.38 -6.33
C TRP A 30 -6.63 4.51 -6.95
N TYR A 31 -6.30 4.97 -8.16
CA TYR A 31 -7.05 6.05 -8.80
C TYR A 31 -8.49 5.66 -9.12
N ASP A 32 -8.74 4.37 -9.32
CA ASP A 32 -10.07 3.81 -9.53
C ASP A 32 -10.82 3.51 -8.21
N PHE A 33 -10.13 3.53 -7.07
CA PHE A 33 -10.65 2.98 -5.81
C PHE A 33 -11.64 3.86 -5.02
N GLN A 34 -11.81 5.15 -5.33
CA GLN A 34 -12.73 6.00 -4.53
C GLN A 34 -13.46 7.09 -5.34
N GLY A 35 -13.35 7.09 -6.67
CA GLY A 35 -13.90 8.15 -7.53
C GLY A 35 -13.35 9.57 -7.26
N ARG A 36 -12.39 9.72 -6.33
CA ARG A 36 -11.81 11.00 -5.89
C ARG A 36 -10.32 11.05 -6.20
N LYS A 37 -9.99 11.07 -7.49
CA LYS A 37 -8.60 11.01 -8.01
C LYS A 37 -7.66 12.05 -7.40
N GLN A 38 -8.14 13.27 -7.14
CA GLN A 38 -7.32 14.34 -6.53
C GLN A 38 -6.84 13.97 -5.11
N MET A 39 -7.73 13.39 -4.29
CA MET A 39 -7.41 13.01 -2.92
C MET A 39 -6.47 11.81 -2.90
N VAL A 40 -6.71 10.84 -3.79
CA VAL A 40 -5.85 9.68 -3.96
C VAL A 40 -4.45 10.11 -4.40
N GLY A 41 -4.34 11.01 -5.37
CA GLY A 41 -3.05 11.53 -5.83
C GLY A 41 -2.24 12.18 -4.70
N ALA A 42 -2.88 13.04 -3.90
CA ALA A 42 -2.23 13.69 -2.76
C ALA A 42 -1.81 12.68 -1.65
N LEU A 43 -2.57 11.60 -1.45
CA LEU A 43 -2.22 10.54 -0.51
C LEU A 43 -1.02 9.72 -1.02
N LEU A 44 -1.08 9.27 -2.28
CA LEU A 44 0.00 8.49 -2.90
C LEU A 44 1.30 9.28 -2.95
N ASP A 45 1.24 10.58 -3.23
CA ASP A 45 2.41 11.46 -3.21
C ASP A 45 3.10 11.44 -1.83
N ARG A 46 2.33 11.62 -0.74
CA ARG A 46 2.86 11.55 0.63
C ARG A 46 3.45 10.19 0.97
N LEU A 47 2.79 9.12 0.54
CA LEU A 47 3.28 7.75 0.76
C LEU A 47 4.59 7.50 0.01
N ARG A 48 4.71 7.93 -1.24
CA ARG A 48 5.93 7.76 -2.04
C ARG A 48 7.09 8.61 -1.55
N HIS A 49 6.80 9.77 -0.96
CA HIS A 49 7.85 10.66 -0.45
C HIS A 49 8.43 10.20 0.88
N ARG A 50 7.61 9.58 1.75
CA ARG A 50 7.99 9.27 3.14
C ARG A 50 8.03 7.79 3.48
N CYS A 51 7.55 6.93 2.58
CA CYS A 51 7.48 5.50 2.79
C CYS A 51 8.27 4.74 1.72
N THR A 52 8.81 3.59 2.11
CA THR A 52 9.43 2.62 1.20
C THR A 52 8.44 1.50 0.92
N THR A 53 8.18 1.20 -0.35
CA THR A 53 7.26 0.14 -0.77
C THR A 53 8.03 -1.03 -1.35
N ILE A 54 7.71 -2.24 -0.88
CA ILE A 54 8.20 -3.51 -1.41
C ILE A 54 7.04 -4.17 -2.13
N ARG A 55 7.22 -4.43 -3.43
CA ARG A 55 6.29 -5.23 -4.24
C ARG A 55 6.55 -6.71 -4.00
N ILE A 56 5.49 -7.43 -3.71
CA ILE A 56 5.43 -8.87 -3.45
C ILE A 56 4.60 -9.50 -4.56
N GLU A 57 5.29 -10.16 -5.48
CA GLU A 57 4.68 -10.93 -6.54
C GLU A 57 4.81 -12.43 -6.20
N GLY A 58 3.74 -13.20 -6.40
CA GLY A 58 3.77 -14.64 -6.12
C GLY A 58 2.39 -15.27 -5.95
N THR A 59 2.37 -16.59 -5.89
CA THR A 59 1.15 -17.36 -5.61
C THR A 59 0.71 -17.17 -4.15
N SER A 60 -0.59 -17.30 -3.91
CA SER A 60 -1.14 -17.25 -2.55
C SER A 60 -0.53 -18.34 -1.68
N LEU A 61 -0.03 -17.96 -0.50
CA LEU A 61 0.48 -18.90 0.50
C LEU A 61 -0.63 -19.64 1.25
N ARG A 62 -1.90 -19.23 1.09
CA ARG A 62 -3.06 -19.96 1.63
C ARG A 62 -3.24 -21.26 0.84
N GLN A 63 -3.14 -22.40 1.52
CA GLN A 63 -3.58 -23.69 0.97
C GLN A 63 -5.12 -23.70 0.92
N PRO A 64 -5.74 -24.17 -0.18
CA PRO A 64 -7.17 -24.38 -0.22
C PRO A 64 -7.56 -25.48 0.78
N GLU A 65 -8.60 -25.22 1.56
CA GLU A 65 -9.27 -26.19 2.44
C GLU A 65 -10.16 -27.17 1.66
#